data_AF-A0AAV2YYG0-F1
#
_entry.id   AF-A0AAV2YYG0-F1
#
_cell.length_a   1.000
_cell.length_b   1.000
_cell.length_c   1.000
_cell.angle_alpha   90.00
_cell.angle_beta   90.00
_cell.angle_gamma   90.00
#
_symmetry.space_group_name_H-M   'P 1'
#
loop_
_entity.id
_entity.type
_entity.pdbx_description
1 polymer ?
#
loop_
_entity_poly.entity_id
_entity_poly.type
_entity_poly.pdbx_seq_one_letter_code
_entity_poly.pdbx_strand_id
1 'polypeptide(L)'
;MGRGRRHITKPKDAFLMMLTVLKHYDTWEKHASDFSMRTSTFEKLVGKMIDFVEPILFSHSIRPVTIKEQRDRQMVSACTLRDRCQVPAR
;
A
#
# COMPACT_ATOMS: atom_id res chain seq x y z
N MET A 1 -10.34 -31.81 -25.06
CA MET A 1 -9.37 -30.96 -24.34
C MET A 1 -9.39 -29.54 -24.91
N GLY A 2 -10.36 -28.73 -24.50
CA GLY A 2 -10.48 -27.34 -24.94
C GLY A 2 -9.55 -26.45 -24.13
N ARG A 3 -8.56 -25.82 -24.77
CA ARG A 3 -7.66 -24.86 -24.14
C ARG A 3 -8.49 -23.62 -23.77
N GLY A 4 -8.98 -23.63 -22.52
CA GLY A 4 -9.79 -22.57 -21.94
C GLY A 4 -9.21 -21.19 -22.20
N ARG A 5 -10.12 -20.25 -22.43
CA ARG A 5 -9.83 -18.84 -22.67
C ARG A 5 -8.88 -18.34 -21.59
N ARG A 6 -7.60 -18.18 -21.96
CA ARG A 6 -6.60 -17.56 -21.08
C ARG A 6 -7.12 -16.17 -20.79
N HIS A 7 -7.44 -15.89 -19.52
CA HIS A 7 -7.73 -14.54 -19.11
C HIS A 7 -6.46 -13.74 -19.45
N ILE A 8 -6.55 -12.86 -20.45
CA ILE A 8 -5.49 -11.90 -20.74
C ILE A 8 -5.65 -10.86 -19.63
N THR A 9 -5.16 -11.19 -18.45
CA THR A 9 -5.22 -10.32 -17.28
C THR A 9 -4.29 -9.15 -17.60
N LYS A 10 -4.87 -8.01 -17.97
CA LYS A 10 -4.09 -6.80 -18.18
C LYS A 10 -3.50 -6.43 -16.81
N PRO A 11 -2.34 -5.75 -16.76
CA PRO A 11 -1.76 -5.30 -15.49
C PRO A 11 -2.74 -4.45 -14.67
N LYS A 12 -3.65 -3.72 -15.34
CA LYS A 12 -4.75 -2.99 -14.69
C LYS A 12 -5.74 -3.91 -13.97
N ASP A 13 -6.08 -5.05 -14.57
CA ASP A 13 -6.98 -6.02 -13.96
C ASP A 13 -6.32 -6.69 -12.76
N ALA A 14 -5.02 -6.98 -12.86
CA ALA A 14 -4.25 -7.53 -11.74
C ALA A 14 -4.20 -6.60 -10.53
N PHE A 15 -4.13 -5.29 -10.76
CA PHE A 15 -4.23 -4.31 -9.70
C PHE A 15 -5.61 -4.30 -9.02
N LEU A 16 -6.69 -4.32 -9.80
CA LEU A 16 -8.06 -4.37 -9.27
C LEU A 16 -8.31 -5.66 -8.47
N MET A 17 -7.77 -6.77 -8.94
CA MET A 17 -7.81 -8.05 -8.23
C MET A 17 -7.10 -7.95 -6.88
N MET A 18 -5.89 -7.39 -6.82
CA MET A 18 -5.16 -7.16 -5.58
C MET A 18 -5.93 -6.23 -4.62
N LEU A 19 -6.51 -5.15 -5.13
CA LEU A 19 -7.35 -4.23 -4.32
C LEU A 19 -8.60 -4.93 -3.75
N THR A 20 -9.20 -5.84 -4.52
CA THR A 20 -10.40 -6.58 -4.08
C THR A 20 -10.06 -7.51 -2.92
N VAL A 21 -8.91 -8.19 -2.98
CA VAL A 21 -8.39 -9.03 -1.88
C VAL A 21 -8.14 -8.20 -0.63
N LEU A 22 -7.46 -7.05 -0.77
CA LEU A 22 -7.17 -6.16 0.35
C LEU A 22 -8.45 -5.57 0.97
N LYS A 23 -9.48 -5.32 0.16
CA LYS A 23 -10.74 -4.75 0.65
C LYS A 23 -11.60 -5.77 1.39
N HIS A 24 -11.66 -7.01 0.91
CA HIS A 24 -12.62 -8.00 1.40
C HIS A 24 -12.04 -9.11 2.29
N TYR A 25 -10.70 -9.21 2.45
CA TYR A 25 -10.01 -10.16 3.33
C TYR A 25 -10.71 -11.54 3.45
N ASP A 26 -11.11 -12.07 2.30
CA ASP A 26 -11.77 -13.36 2.18
C ASP A 26 -10.75 -14.44 1.78
N THR A 27 -11.17 -15.70 1.77
CA THR A 27 -10.29 -16.79 1.34
C THR A 27 -9.87 -16.66 -0.12
N TRP A 28 -8.62 -17.01 -0.41
CA TRP A 28 -8.08 -17.00 -1.77
C TRP A 28 -8.92 -17.81 -2.75
N GLU A 29 -9.55 -18.90 -2.29
CA GLU A 29 -10.42 -19.76 -3.10
C GLU A 29 -11.73 -19.07 -3.50
N LYS A 30 -12.31 -18.24 -2.62
CA LYS A 30 -13.52 -17.46 -2.92
C LYS A 30 -13.22 -16.43 -4.02
N HIS A 31 -12.14 -15.67 -3.85
CA HIS A 31 -11.69 -14.73 -4.87
C HIS A 31 -11.28 -15.43 -6.17
N ALA A 32 -10.58 -16.56 -6.11
CA ALA A 32 -10.21 -17.33 -7.29
C ALA A 32 -11.45 -17.85 -8.06
N SER A 33 -12.50 -18.22 -7.33
CA SER A 33 -13.79 -18.62 -7.91
C SER A 33 -14.48 -17.44 -8.60
N ASP A 34 -14.53 -16.27 -7.96
CA ASP A 34 -15.12 -15.05 -8.53
C ASP A 34 -14.44 -14.64 -9.85
N PHE A 35 -13.12 -14.81 -9.92
CA PHE A 35 -12.33 -14.49 -11.10
C PHE A 35 -12.17 -15.67 -12.07
N SER A 36 -12.78 -16.82 -11.79
CA SER A 36 -12.64 -18.06 -12.58
C SER A 36 -11.17 -18.42 -12.89
N MET A 37 -10.28 -18.19 -11.92
CA MET A 37 -8.84 -18.51 -12.02
C MET A 37 -8.47 -19.64 -11.06
N ARG A 38 -7.33 -20.29 -11.32
CA ARG A 38 -6.74 -21.19 -10.33
C ARG A 38 -6.21 -20.36 -9.16
N THR A 39 -6.48 -20.81 -7.94
CA THR A 39 -6.00 -20.19 -6.70
C THR A 39 -4.50 -19.92 -6.73
N SER A 40 -3.71 -20.90 -7.18
CA SER A 40 -2.24 -20.76 -7.28
C SER A 40 -1.75 -19.73 -8.30
N THR A 41 -2.53 -19.47 -9.35
CA THR A 41 -2.22 -18.39 -10.31
C THR A 41 -2.59 -17.03 -9.74
N PHE A 42 -3.72 -16.95 -9.04
CA PHE A 42 -4.22 -15.75 -8.42
C PHE A 42 -3.28 -15.24 -7.32
N GLU A 43 -2.85 -16.14 -6.44
CA GLU A 43 -1.88 -15.83 -5.38
C GLU A 43 -0.56 -15.28 -5.96
N LYS A 44 0.00 -15.95 -6.98
CA LYS A 44 1.22 -15.47 -7.67
C LYS A 44 1.04 -14.11 -8.32
N LEU A 45 -0.15 -13.82 -8.84
CA LEU A 45 -0.45 -12.56 -9.51
C LEU A 45 -0.59 -11.43 -8.49
N VAL A 46 -1.29 -11.67 -7.38
CA VAL A 46 -1.43 -10.70 -6.29
C VAL A 46 -0.09 -10.46 -5.61
N GLY A 47 0.70 -11.50 -5.33
CA GLY A 47 2.05 -11.39 -4.77
C GLY A 47 2.96 -10.50 -5.62
N LYS A 48 3.03 -10.75 -6.93
CA LYS A 48 3.80 -9.88 -7.85
C LYS A 48 3.32 -8.42 -7.86
N MET A 49 2.03 -8.20 -7.68
CA MET A 49 1.49 -6.84 -7.62
C MET A 49 1.85 -6.15 -6.30
N ILE A 50 1.90 -6.89 -5.19
CA ILE A 50 2.37 -6.39 -3.91
C ILE A 50 3.85 -6.02 -4.01
N ASP A 51 4.70 -6.91 -4.53
CA ASP A 51 6.13 -6.65 -4.74
C ASP A 51 6.39 -5.40 -5.61
N PHE A 52 5.51 -5.15 -6.60
CA PHE A 52 5.60 -3.98 -7.46
C PHE A 52 5.15 -2.69 -6.76
N VAL A 53 4.11 -2.77 -5.93
CA VAL A 53 3.50 -1.61 -5.26
C VAL A 53 4.25 -1.23 -3.98
N GLU A 54 4.87 -2.19 -3.30
CA GLU A 54 5.68 -1.98 -2.09
C GLU A 54 6.72 -0.85 -2.23
N PRO A 55 7.64 -0.85 -3.23
CA PRO A 55 8.65 0.20 -3.34
C PRO A 55 8.05 1.56 -3.69
N ILE A 56 6.91 1.59 -4.40
CA ILE A 56 6.21 2.83 -4.77
C ILE A 56 5.59 3.45 -3.52
N LEU A 57 4.88 2.65 -2.72
CA LEU A 57 4.31 3.09 -1.46
C LEU A 57 5.40 3.50 -0.47
N PHE A 58 6.49 2.73 -0.37
CA PHE A 58 7.60 3.05 0.52
C PHE A 58 8.24 4.39 0.13
N SER A 59 8.51 4.62 -1.15
CA SER A 59 9.10 5.88 -1.64
C SER A 59 8.19 7.10 -1.38
N HIS A 60 6.88 6.97 -1.58
CA HIS A 60 5.94 8.08 -1.42
C HIS A 60 5.49 8.33 0.02
N SER A 61 5.24 7.28 0.79
CA SER A 61 4.71 7.36 2.15
C SER A 61 5.82 7.45 3.19
N ILE A 62 6.96 6.80 2.94
CA ILE A 62 8.11 6.83 3.84
C ILE A 62 9.16 7.72 3.17
N ARG A 63 9.04 9.03 3.41
CA ARG A 63 10.22 9.88 3.30
C ARG A 63 11.20 9.34 4.34
N PRO A 64 12.39 8.86 3.97
CA PRO A 64 13.40 8.52 4.96
C PRO A 64 13.79 9.83 5.63
N VAL A 65 13.12 10.16 6.74
CA VAL A 65 13.52 11.29 7.56
C VAL A 65 14.76 10.81 8.27
N THR A 66 15.88 11.42 7.94
CA THR A 66 17.12 11.15 8.67
C THR A 66 16.84 11.45 10.15
N ILE A 67 17.33 10.64 11.10
CA ILE A 67 17.09 10.87 12.55
C ILE A 67 17.40 12.34 12.95
N LYS A 68 18.37 12.96 12.26
CA LYS A 68 18.70 14.39 12.37
C LYS A 68 17.53 15.31 12.00
N GLU A 69 16.89 15.11 10.86
CA GLU A 69 15.75 15.91 10.39
C GLU A 69 14.48 15.70 11.25
N GLN A 70 14.31 14.51 11.83
CA GLN A 70 13.25 14.21 12.81
C GLN A 70 13.46 15.01 14.11
N ARG A 71 14.70 15.00 14.63
CA ARG A 71 15.06 15.76 15.83
C ARG A 71 14.91 17.26 15.60
N ASP A 72 15.32 17.77 14.44
CA ASP A 72 15.21 19.19 14.11
C ASP A 72 13.75 19.63 13.96
N ARG A 73 12.88 18.83 13.32
CA ARG A 73 11.44 19.11 13.26
C ARG A 73 10.76 19.04 14.63
N GLN A 74 11.16 18.10 15.49
CA GLN A 74 10.63 17.96 16.84
C GLN A 74 11.10 19.10 17.76
N MET A 75 12.34 19.57 17.59
CA MET A 75 12.86 20.76 18.26
C MET A 75 12.19 22.04 17.77
N VAL A 76 11.99 22.22 16.45
CA VAL A 76 11.26 23.38 15.91
C VAL A 76 9.81 23.36 16.37
N SER A 77 9.13 22.21 16.38
CA SER A 77 7.76 22.10 16.91
C SER A 77 7.69 22.38 18.41
N ALA A 78 8.67 21.91 19.20
CA ALA A 78 8.77 22.20 20.62
C ALA A 78 9.10 23.68 20.90
N CYS A 79 9.95 24.31 20.10
CA CYS A 79 10.22 25.75 20.17
C CYS A 79 8.99 26.56 19.76
N THR A 80 8.28 26.18 18.69
CA THR A 80 7.07 26.89 18.23
C THR A 80 5.93 26.79 19.25
N LEU A 81 5.81 25.67 19.97
CA LEU A 81 4.89 25.53 21.12
C LEU A 81 5.33 26.37 22.32
N ARG A 82 6.64 26.43 22.58
CA ARG A 82 7.21 27.23 23.68
C ARG A 82 7.06 28.73 23.44
N ASP A 83 7.23 29.20 22.19
CA ASP A 83 7.07 30.60 21.79
C ASP A 83 5.60 31.02 21.72
N ARG A 84 4.65 30.10 21.45
CA ARG A 84 3.21 30.38 21.53
C ARG A 84 2.64 30.34 22.95
N CYS A 85 3.39 29.88 23.95
CA CYS A 85 3.01 29.92 25.35
C CYS A 85 3.41 31.22 26.07
N GLN A 86 3.93 32.23 25.36
CA GLN A 86 4.06 33.57 25.92
C GLN A 86 2.73 34.34 25.75
N VAL A 87 1.73 34.00 26.57
CA VAL A 87 0.52 34.83 26.78
C VAL A 87 0.85 35.91 27.83
N PRO A 88 0.14 37.06 27.83
CA PRO A 88 0.67 38.39 27.57
C PRO A 88 1.40 39.03 28.78
N ALA A 89 2.32 39.96 28.52
CA ALA A 89 2.81 40.86 29.57
C ALA A 89 1.72 41.90 29.90
N ARG A 90 1.38 42.00 31.19
CA ARG A 90 0.57 43.05 31.82
C ARG A 90 1.18 44.44 31.60
#